data_AF-A0A532DNQ3-F1
#
_entry.id   AF-A0A532DNQ3-F1
#
_cell.length_a   1.000
_cell.length_b   1.000
_cell.length_c   1.000
_cell.angle_alpha   90.00
_cell.angle_beta   90.00
_cell.angle_gamma   90.00
#
_symmetry.space_group_name_H-M   'P 1'
#
loop_
_entity.id
_entity.type
_entity.pdbx_description
1 polymer ?
#
loop_
_entity_poly.entity_id
_entity_poly.type
_entity_poly.pdbx_seq_one_letter_code
_entity_poly.pdbx_strand_id
1 'polypeptide(L)' 'MSQFLNLSQHASDEEVHYLTSLLVYHLVDRCGGELQFTPEDMRQIREKLASKVVQIRLGNDLRLRIIDRLPELQ' A
#
# COMPACT_ATOMS: atom_id res chain seq x y z
N MET A 1 -1.17 22.42 0.68
CA MET A 1 -1.81 21.74 -0.47
C MET A 1 -1.48 20.26 -0.36
N SER A 2 -2.46 19.36 -0.35
CA SER A 2 -2.21 17.92 -0.19
C SER A 2 -2.06 17.28 -1.58
N GLN A 3 -0.83 17.00 -1.98
CA GLN A 3 -0.55 16.29 -3.23
C GLN A 3 -1.02 14.83 -3.09
N PHE A 4 -1.80 14.35 -4.06
CA PHE A 4 -2.17 12.95 -4.16
C PHE A 4 -1.01 12.22 -4.82
N LEU A 5 -0.13 11.61 -4.02
CA LEU A 5 0.97 10.83 -4.56
C LEU A 5 0.45 9.42 -4.88
N ASN A 6 -0.02 9.22 -6.11
CA ASN A 6 -0.21 7.86 -6.60
C ASN A 6 1.19 7.29 -6.83
N LEU A 7 1.70 6.49 -5.90
CA LEU A 7 3.06 5.93 -5.98
C LEU A 7 3.30 5.20 -7.30
N SER A 8 2.25 4.68 -7.94
CA SER A 8 2.36 4.02 -9.24
C SER A 8 2.70 4.95 -10.41
N GLN A 9 2.54 6.28 -10.29
CA GLN A 9 2.69 7.21 -11.43
C GLN A 9 3.79 8.27 -11.25
N HIS A 10 4.24 8.55 -10.01
CA HIS A 10 5.10 9.72 -9.75
C HIS A 10 6.26 9.51 -8.77
N ALA A 11 6.42 8.32 -8.18
CA ALA A 11 7.54 8.03 -7.30
C ALA A 11 8.60 7.22 -8.03
N SER A 12 9.87 7.50 -7.77
CA SER A 12 10.96 6.64 -8.24
C SER A 12 10.89 5.27 -7.57
N ASP A 13 11.39 4.23 -8.23
CA ASP A 13 11.40 2.87 -7.68
C ASP A 13 12.11 2.79 -6.31
N GLU A 14 13.12 3.63 -6.10
CA GLU A 14 13.86 3.74 -4.84
C GLU A 14 13.00 4.33 -3.71
N GLU A 15 12.25 5.41 -3.99
CA GLU A 15 11.32 6.01 -3.01
C GLU A 15 10.17 5.05 -2.67
N VAL A 16 9.65 4.34 -3.67
CA VAL A 16 8.61 3.31 -3.45
C VAL A 16 9.14 2.19 -2.57
N HIS A 17 10.37 1.72 -2.82
CA HIS A 17 11.00 0.69 -2.02
C HIS A 17 11.22 1.15 -0.57
N TYR A 18 11.77 2.34 -0.37
CA TYR A 18 12.00 2.91 0.95
C TYR A 18 10.71 3.06 1.76
N LEU A 19 9.68 3.66 1.16
CA LEU A 19 8.37 3.83 1.81
C LEU A 19 7.72 2.49 2.14
N THR A 20 7.81 1.52 1.23
CA THR A 20 7.26 0.18 1.45
C THR A 20 7.94 -0.48 2.64
N SER A 21 9.26 -0.44 2.72
CA SER A 21 10.04 -0.99 3.84
C SER A 21 9.66 -0.34 5.18
N LEU A 22 9.52 0.99 5.21
CA LEU A 22 9.10 1.73 6.41
C LEU A 22 7.69 1.31 6.87
N LEU A 23 6.75 1.18 5.93
CA LEU A 23 5.37 0.83 6.23
C LEU A 23 5.22 -0.62 6.70
N VAL A 24 5.96 -1.55 6.10
CA VAL A 24 6.00 -2.95 6.52
C VAL A 24 6.57 -3.06 7.93
N TYR A 25 7.69 -2.39 8.21
CA TYR A 25 8.26 -2.35 9.56
C TYR A 25 7.24 -1.84 10.59
N HIS A 26 6.63 -0.68 10.32
CA HIS A 26 5.65 -0.09 11.24
C HIS A 26 4.45 -1.02 11.49
N LEU A 27 3.96 -1.71 10.46
CA LEU A 27 2.86 -2.66 10.59
C LEU A 27 3.24 -3.86 11.48
N VAL A 28 4.41 -4.47 11.23
CA VAL A 28 4.88 -5.63 11.99
C VAL A 28 5.11 -5.25 13.46
N ASP A 29 5.77 -4.12 13.72
CA ASP A 29 6.01 -3.59 15.06
C ASP A 29 4.69 -3.36 15.82
N ARG A 30 3.70 -2.72 15.17
CA ARG A 30 2.37 -2.48 15.75
C ARG A 30 1.58 -3.75 16.02
N CYS A 31 1.88 -4.84 15.32
CA CYS A 31 1.24 -6.14 15.50
C CYS A 31 1.98 -7.06 16.48
N GLY A 32 2.99 -6.55 17.20
CA GLY A 32 3.71 -7.30 18.23
C GLY A 32 5.01 -7.95 17.74
N GLY A 33 5.54 -7.51 16.60
CA GLY A 33 6.83 -7.95 16.07
C GLY A 33 6.76 -9.14 15.11
N GLU A 34 5.59 -9.77 14.95
CA GLU A 34 5.39 -10.88 14.02
C GLU A 34 4.00 -10.82 13.36
N LEU A 35 3.95 -11.12 12.07
CA LEU A 35 2.72 -11.31 11.31
C LEU A 35 2.77 -12.68 10.66
N GLN A 36 1.76 -13.50 10.94
CA GLN A 36 1.59 -14.80 10.31
C GLN A 36 0.45 -14.75 9.31
N PHE A 37 0.70 -15.24 8.10
CA PHE A 37 -0.31 -15.41 7.07
C PHE A 37 -0.39 -16.88 6.68
N THR A 38 -1.61 -17.41 6.61
CA THR A 38 -1.85 -18.74 6.04
C THR A 38 -1.80 -18.68 4.51
N PRO A 39 -1.65 -19.83 3.82
CA PRO A 39 -1.78 -19.89 2.36
C PRO A 39 -3.11 -19.33 1.83
N GLU A 40 -4.18 -19.50 2.61
CA GLU A 40 -5.50 -18.98 2.27
C GLU A 40 -5.56 -17.46 2.39
N ASP A 41 -4.96 -16.87 3.44
CA ASP A 41 -4.83 -15.42 3.57
C ASP A 41 -4.08 -14.84 2.37
N MET A 42 -2.96 -15.46 2.00
CA MET A 42 -2.16 -15.02 0.84
C MET A 42 -2.94 -15.12 -0.48
N ARG A 43 -3.82 -16.12 -0.62
CA ARG A 43 -4.70 -16.25 -1.79
C ARG A 43 -5.74 -15.13 -1.82
N GLN A 44 -6.46 -14.92 -0.72
CA GLN A 44 -7.50 -13.88 -0.62
C GLN A 44 -6.92 -12.47 -0.77
N ILE A 45 -5.73 -12.20 -0.22
CA ILE A 45 -5.04 -10.91 -0.39
C ILE A 45 -4.71 -10.67 -1.87
N ARG A 46 -4.19 -11.69 -2.58
CA ARG A 46 -3.91 -11.59 -4.02
C ARG A 46 -5.16 -11.33 -4.86
N GLU A 47 -6.26 -12.01 -4.56
CA GLU A 47 -7.55 -11.79 -5.23
C GLU A 47 -8.06 -10.35 -4.98
N LYS A 48 -7.95 -9.83 -3.75
CA LYS A 48 -8.31 -8.44 -3.43
C LYS A 48 -7.42 -7.43 -4.14
N LEU A 49 -6.10 -7.68 -4.24
CA LEU A 49 -5.17 -6.80 -4.95
C LEU A 49 -5.43 -6.70 -6.46
N ALA A 50 -6.16 -7.66 -7.05
CA ALA A 50 -6.57 -7.58 -8.45
C ALA A 50 -7.60 -6.46 -8.71
N SER A 51 -8.44 -6.16 -7.72
CA SER A 51 -9.52 -5.16 -7.82
C SER A 51 -9.32 -3.93 -6.93
N LYS A 52 -8.35 -3.97 -6.00
CA LYS A 52 -8.06 -2.88 -5.06
C LYS A 52 -6.62 -2.39 -5.21
N VAL A 53 -6.38 -1.13 -4.86
CA VAL A 53 -5.04 -0.55 -4.73
C VAL A 53 -4.91 0.21 -3.41
N VAL A 54 -3.71 0.25 -2.87
CA VAL A 54 -3.38 1.11 -1.74
C VAL A 54 -3.00 2.49 -2.29
N GLN A 55 -3.82 3.49 -2.00
CA GLN A 55 -3.47 4.87 -2.27
C GLN A 55 -2.73 5.46 -1.08
N ILE A 56 -1.62 6.12 -1.38
CA ILE A 56 -0.83 6.89 -0.41
C ILE A 56 -1.10 8.38 -0.63
N ARG A 57 -1.28 9.12 0.46
CA ARG A 57 -1.37 10.59 0.43
C ARG A 57 -0.29 11.15 1.34
N LEU A 58 0.63 11.89 0.73
CA LEU A 58 1.69 12.60 1.42
C LEU A 58 1.28 14.08 1.59
N GLY A 59 1.30 14.56 2.82
CA GLY A 59 1.08 15.96 3.18
C GLY A 59 1.85 16.28 4.45
N ASN A 60 1.23 16.98 5.40
CA ASN A 60 1.81 17.12 6.75
C ASN A 60 1.93 15.76 7.48
N ASP A 61 1.10 14.80 7.08
CA ASP A 61 1.07 13.42 7.58
C ASP A 61 1.00 12.44 6.40
N LEU A 62 1.42 11.19 6.64
CA LEU A 62 1.27 10.08 5.71
C LEU A 62 -0.08 9.37 5.94
N ARG A 63 -0.91 9.28 4.91
CA ARG A 63 -2.19 8.53 4.97
C ARG A 63 -2.25 7.43 3.93
N LEU A 64 -2.63 6.24 4.37
CA LEU A 64 -2.85 5.05 3.54
C LEU A 64 -4.34 4.74 3.49
N ARG A 65 -4.87 4.42 2.30
CA ARG A 65 -6.23 3.91 2.15
C ARG A 65 -6.33 2.88 1.03
N ILE A 66 -7.16 1.86 1.21
CA ILE A 66 -7.51 0.94 0.13
C ILE A 66 -8.64 1.58 -0.68
N ILE A 67 -8.48 1.64 -1.99
CA ILE A 67 -9.51 2.07 -2.94
C ILE A 67 -9.72 0.98 -3.99
N ASP A 68 -10.87 1.00 -4.65
CA ASP A 68 -11.06 0.22 -5.87
C ASP A 68 -10.08 0.69 -6.95
N ARG A 69 -9.53 -0.24 -7.74
CA ARG A 69 -8.96 0.10 -9.02
C ARG A 69 -10.08 0.74 -9.83
N LEU A 70 -9.91 2.00 -10.19
CA LEU A 70 -10.75 2.59 -11.22
C LEU A 70 -10.59 1.69 -12.45
N PRO A 71 -11.69 1.28 -13.12
CA PRO A 71 -11.57 0.71 -14.43
C PRO A 71 -10.89 1.79 -15.26
N GLU A 72 -9.65 1.54 -15.67
CA GLU A 72 -9.06 2.32 -16.73
C GLU A 72 -10.09 2.26 -17.87
N LEU A 73 -10.50 3.44 -18.37
CA LEU A 73 -11.24 3.56 -19.61
C LEU A 73 -10.56 2.62 -20.60
N GLN A 74 -11.23 1.52 -20.95
CA GLN A 74 -10.75 0.57 -21.96
C GLN A 74 -10.48 1.29 -23.28
#